data_AF-A0A815W149-F1
#
_entry.id   AF-A0A815W149-F1
#
_cell.length_a   1.000
_cell.length_b   1.000
_cell.length_c   1.000
_cell.angle_alpha   90.00
_cell.angle_beta   90.00
_cell.angle_gamma   90.00
#
_symmetry.space_group_name_H-M   'P 1'
#
loop_
_entity.id
_entity.type
_entity.pdbx_description
1 polymer ?
#
loop_
_entity_poly.entity_id
_entity_poly.type
_entity_poly.pdbx_seq_one_letter_code
_entity_poly.pdbx_strand_id
1 'polypeptide(L)'
;MWVQPNNTSQPSNITFVNEIDSISNKTNVDNLDSLFSSGQWMSRYFQYKQWHGPHLFSLFFNHKQQKVTGSGEDNIGEFSIDGIYSLNTRRIALTKKYQKGTGNSSQNLGHAVIIQLKWDSQKQLFD
;
A
#
# COMPACT_ATOMS: atom_id res chain seq x y z
N MET A 1 -2.04 -9.52 3.09
CA MET A 1 -2.64 -8.17 3.12
C MET A 1 -4.15 -8.29 2.95
N TRP A 2 -4.94 -7.64 3.79
CA TRP A 2 -6.40 -7.58 3.63
C TRP A 2 -6.76 -6.27 2.94
N VAL A 3 -7.51 -6.35 1.85
CA VAL A 3 -8.00 -5.18 1.13
C VAL A 3 -9.49 -5.06 1.45
N GLN A 4 -9.85 -4.09 2.26
CA GLN A 4 -11.25 -3.90 2.66
C GLN A 4 -12.01 -3.12 1.57
N PRO A 5 -13.12 -3.66 1.03
CA PRO A 5 -14.08 -2.85 0.32
C PRO A 5 -14.79 -1.95 1.33
N ASN A 6 -14.80 -0.63 1.07
CA ASN A 6 -15.41 0.44 1.85
C ASN A 6 -16.65 0.02 2.68
N ASN A 7 -16.48 -0.44 3.92
CA ASN A 7 -17.60 -0.54 4.89
C ASN A 7 -17.21 -0.69 6.37
N THR A 8 -16.00 -0.29 6.76
CA THR A 8 -15.66 0.08 8.14
C THR A 8 -14.89 1.38 8.10
N SER A 9 -15.05 2.25 9.10
CA SER A 9 -14.40 3.57 9.22
C SER A 9 -12.87 3.43 9.31
N GLN A 10 -12.23 3.07 8.20
CA GLN A 10 -10.78 3.14 8.04
C GLN A 10 -10.39 4.59 8.32
N PRO A 11 -9.39 4.83 9.19
CA PRO A 11 -8.88 6.18 9.39
C PRO A 11 -8.43 6.74 8.05
N SER A 12 -8.51 8.07 7.88
CA SER A 12 -7.99 8.69 6.66
C SER A 12 -6.50 8.32 6.47
N ASN A 13 -6.02 8.29 5.23
CA ASN A 13 -4.60 7.98 4.96
C ASN A 13 -3.65 8.87 5.79
N ILE A 14 -3.99 10.15 5.97
CA ILE A 14 -3.21 11.10 6.78
C ILE A 14 -3.23 10.70 8.26
N THR A 15 -4.38 10.30 8.79
CA THR A 15 -4.49 9.85 10.17
C THR A 15 -3.68 8.57 10.38
N PHE A 16 -3.80 7.59 9.47
CA PHE A 16 -3.11 6.30 9.58
C PHE A 16 -1.59 6.44 9.60
N VAL A 17 -1.01 7.22 8.68
CA VAL A 17 0.46 7.37 8.60
C VAL A 17 1.06 8.18 9.74
N ASN A 18 0.25 8.97 10.46
CA ASN A 18 0.70 9.76 11.60
C ASN A 18 0.36 9.12 12.96
N GLU A 19 -0.29 7.96 12.95
CA GLU A 19 -0.60 7.22 14.18
C GLU A 19 0.69 6.69 14.81
N ILE A 20 0.98 7.16 16.03
CA ILE A 20 2.12 6.73 16.82
C ILE A 20 1.68 5.56 17.69
N ASP A 21 2.30 4.40 17.50
CA ASP A 21 2.09 3.26 18.39
C ASP A 21 2.71 3.57 19.76
N SER A 22 1.95 3.36 20.85
CA SER A 22 2.39 3.60 22.24
C SER A 22 3.59 2.74 22.68
N ILE A 23 4.07 1.85 21.81
CA ILE A 23 5.22 0.95 22.01
C ILE A 23 6.22 1.17 20.87
N SER A 24 6.65 2.42 20.65
CA SER A 24 7.79 2.66 19.75
C SER A 24 9.08 2.26 20.47
N ASN A 25 9.38 0.96 20.50
CA ASN A 25 10.75 0.54 20.77
C ASN A 25 11.62 1.19 19.69
N LYS A 26 12.44 2.17 20.11
CA LYS A 26 13.49 2.82 19.32
C LYS A 26 14.46 1.76 18.81
N THR A 27 14.07 1.06 17.77
CA THR A 27 14.98 0.28 16.94
C THR A 27 15.63 1.28 16.02
N ASN A 28 16.89 1.64 16.34
CA ASN A 28 17.79 2.33 15.41
C ASN A 28 17.94 1.41 14.20
N VAL A 29 17.11 1.63 13.18
CA VAL A 29 17.32 1.08 11.86
C VAL A 29 18.13 2.13 11.13
N ASP A 30 19.41 1.85 10.94
CA ASP A 30 20.41 2.80 10.44
C ASP A 30 20.20 3.25 8.98
N ASN A 31 19.06 2.91 8.35
CA ASN A 31 18.69 3.47 7.06
C ASN A 31 17.17 3.37 6.82
N LEU A 32 16.38 4.33 7.35
CA LEU A 32 14.93 4.39 7.09
C LEU A 32 14.60 4.62 5.61
N ASP A 33 15.53 5.15 4.82
CA ASP A 33 15.33 5.34 3.37
C ASP A 33 15.36 4.02 2.60
N SER A 34 16.04 2.98 3.11
CA SER A 34 16.07 1.67 2.45
C SER A 34 14.71 0.96 2.50
N LEU A 35 13.92 1.24 3.55
CA LEU A 35 12.58 0.69 3.75
C LEU A 35 11.59 1.14 2.67
N PHE A 36 11.73 2.38 2.20
CA PHE A 36 10.86 3.00 1.21
C PHE A 36 11.62 3.20 -0.10
N SER A 37 12.13 2.09 -0.65
CA SER A 37 12.90 2.10 -1.88
C SER A 37 12.01 1.99 -3.12
N SER A 38 12.33 2.81 -4.12
CA SER A 38 11.66 2.76 -5.42
C SER A 38 12.07 1.52 -6.19
N GLY A 39 11.14 0.92 -6.92
CA GLY A 39 11.40 -0.27 -7.73
C GLY A 39 10.18 -1.17 -7.85
N GLN A 40 10.44 -2.45 -8.15
CA GLN A 40 9.42 -3.47 -8.20
C GLN A 40 9.11 -4.01 -6.80
N TRP A 41 7.82 -4.09 -6.51
CA TRP A 41 7.27 -4.63 -5.28
C TRP A 41 6.35 -5.80 -5.62
N MET A 42 6.28 -6.76 -4.70
CA MET A 42 5.40 -7.91 -4.82
C MET A 42 4.32 -7.85 -3.74
N SER A 43 3.06 -7.99 -4.14
CA SER A 43 1.93 -7.99 -3.20
C SER A 43 1.10 -9.25 -3.29
N ARG A 44 0.51 -9.62 -2.15
CA ARG A 44 -0.54 -10.61 -2.04
C ARG A 44 -1.66 -10.05 -1.19
N TYR A 45 -2.86 -9.96 -1.74
CA TYR A 45 -4.00 -9.32 -1.09
C TYR A 45 -5.25 -10.18 -1.10
N PHE A 46 -6.13 -10.00 -0.12
CA PHE A 46 -7.43 -10.68 -0.06
C PHE A 46 -8.53 -9.68 -0.39
N GLN A 47 -9.26 -9.93 -1.47
CA GLN A 47 -10.37 -9.11 -1.97
C GLN A 47 -11.46 -10.02 -2.51
N TYR A 48 -12.73 -9.61 -2.42
CA TYR A 48 -13.88 -10.40 -2.91
C TYR A 48 -13.90 -11.87 -2.43
N LYS A 49 -13.52 -12.09 -1.17
CA LYS A 49 -13.44 -13.42 -0.54
C LYS A 49 -12.40 -14.36 -1.17
N GLN A 50 -11.43 -13.82 -1.90
CA GLN A 50 -10.38 -14.58 -2.56
C GLN A 50 -9.01 -13.97 -2.31
N TRP A 51 -7.97 -14.82 -2.24
CA TRP A 51 -6.58 -14.38 -2.26
C TRP A 51 -6.14 -14.13 -3.71
N HIS A 52 -5.54 -12.96 -3.93
CA HIS A 52 -4.93 -12.52 -5.18
C HIS A 52 -3.41 -12.41 -5.00
N GLY A 53 -2.68 -12.68 -6.08
CA GLY A 53 -1.22 -12.61 -6.14
C GLY A 53 -0.47 -13.92 -5.89
N PRO A 54 0.88 -13.87 -5.92
CA PRO A 54 1.68 -12.65 -5.97
C PRO A 54 1.55 -11.86 -7.29
N HIS A 55 1.47 -10.53 -7.19
CA HIS A 55 1.50 -9.62 -8.34
C HIS A 55 2.65 -8.62 -8.18
N LEU A 56 3.37 -8.38 -9.27
CA LEU A 56 4.41 -7.35 -9.35
C LEU A 56 3.79 -6.01 -9.73
N PHE A 57 4.26 -4.95 -9.10
CA PHE A 57 3.90 -3.57 -9.40
C PHE A 57 5.07 -2.66 -9.06
N SER A 58 5.08 -1.45 -9.60
CA SER A 58 6.15 -0.49 -9.33
C SER A 58 5.69 0.54 -8.30
N LEU A 59 6.58 0.87 -7.36
CA LEU A 59 6.44 2.01 -6.47
C LEU A 59 7.62 2.97 -6.66
N PHE A 60 7.33 4.26 -6.61
CA PHE A 60 8.27 5.35 -6.72
C PHE A 60 8.09 6.28 -5.53
N PHE A 61 9.10 6.36 -4.67
CA PHE A 61 9.08 7.11 -3.43
C PHE A 61 9.77 8.47 -3.59
N ASN A 62 9.09 9.52 -3.19
CA ASN A 62 9.64 10.86 -3.06
C ASN A 62 9.86 11.19 -1.58
N HIS A 63 11.10 11.00 -1.11
CA HIS A 63 11.49 11.21 0.29
C HIS A 63 11.30 12.65 0.76
N LYS A 64 11.40 13.66 -0.13
CA LYS A 64 11.21 15.07 0.24
C LYS A 64 9.75 15.39 0.56
N GLN A 65 8.82 14.78 -0.17
CA GLN A 65 7.39 15.03 -0.03
C GLN A 65 6.67 13.95 0.79
N GLN A 66 7.37 12.86 1.15
CA GLN A 66 6.79 11.64 1.73
C GLN A 66 5.57 11.14 0.94
N LYS A 67 5.68 11.21 -0.39
CA LYS A 67 4.69 10.73 -1.36
C LYS A 67 5.20 9.50 -2.07
N VAL A 68 4.27 8.62 -2.42
CA VAL A 68 4.55 7.44 -3.23
C VAL A 68 3.57 7.39 -4.39
N THR A 69 4.09 7.12 -5.57
CA THR A 69 3.29 6.85 -6.76
C THR A 69 3.63 5.48 -7.30
N GLY A 70 2.77 4.90 -8.12
CA GLY A 70 3.05 3.60 -8.70
C GLY A 70 2.04 3.17 -9.74
N SER A 71 2.27 2.00 -10.30
CA SER A 71 1.36 1.36 -11.24
C SER A 71 1.65 -0.12 -11.33
N GLY A 72 0.69 -0.88 -11.84
CA GLY A 72 0.83 -2.29 -12.10
C GLY A 72 -0.42 -2.87 -12.73
N GLU A 73 -0.43 -4.19 -12.85
CA GLU A 73 -1.54 -4.97 -13.35
C GLU A 73 -1.72 -6.20 -12.47
N ASP A 74 -2.97 -6.57 -12.24
CA ASP A 74 -3.33 -7.85 -11.64
C ASP A 74 -4.52 -8.47 -12.37
N ASN A 75 -5.05 -9.57 -11.85
CA ASN A 75 -6.17 -10.27 -12.45
C ASN A 75 -7.50 -9.48 -12.43
N ILE A 76 -7.59 -8.36 -11.70
CA ILE A 76 -8.71 -7.43 -11.79
C ILE A 76 -8.48 -6.48 -12.96
N GLY A 77 -7.29 -5.90 -13.09
CA GLY A 77 -6.88 -5.10 -14.26
C GLY A 77 -5.69 -4.20 -14.00
N GLU A 78 -5.41 -3.30 -14.94
CA GLU A 78 -4.39 -2.27 -14.80
C GLU A 78 -4.81 -1.23 -13.75
N PHE A 79 -3.84 -0.72 -12.99
CA PHE A 79 -4.09 0.27 -11.95
C PHE A 79 -2.95 1.27 -11.79
N SER A 80 -3.29 2.46 -11.27
CA SER A 80 -2.33 3.43 -10.73
C SER A 80 -2.39 3.45 -9.20
N ILE A 81 -1.31 3.93 -8.59
CA ILE A 81 -1.19 4.11 -7.14
C ILE A 81 -0.80 5.56 -6.86
N ASP A 82 -1.52 6.18 -5.93
CA ASP A 82 -1.18 7.45 -5.30
C ASP A 82 -1.23 7.30 -3.78
N GLY A 83 -0.20 7.72 -3.07
CA GLY A 83 -0.12 7.51 -1.63
C GLY A 83 0.81 8.45 -0.89
N ILE A 84 0.81 8.26 0.43
CA ILE A 84 1.70 8.92 1.39
C ILE A 84 2.29 7.88 2.31
N TYR A 85 3.44 8.19 2.90
CA TYR A 85 4.09 7.33 3.88
C TYR A 85 4.75 8.16 4.96
N SER A 86 5.22 7.52 6.01
CA SER A 86 5.93 8.19 7.11
C SER A 86 7.15 7.38 7.51
N LEU A 87 8.32 8.02 7.43
CA LEU A 87 9.58 7.47 7.94
C LEU A 87 9.53 7.28 9.46
N ASN A 88 8.78 8.13 10.16
CA ASN A 88 8.71 8.14 11.63
C ASN A 88 7.89 6.96 12.17
N THR A 89 6.74 6.70 11.55
CA THR A 89 5.81 5.63 12.00
C THR A 89 6.01 4.34 11.22
N ARG A 90 6.80 4.36 10.14
CA ARG A 90 7.03 3.22 9.23
C ARG A 90 5.72 2.68 8.65
N ARG A 91 4.82 3.59 8.30
CA ARG A 91 3.50 3.30 7.73
C ARG A 91 3.39 3.85 6.32
N ILE A 92 2.62 3.17 5.48
CA ILE A 92 2.32 3.56 4.11
C ILE A 92 0.83 3.44 3.86
N ALA A 93 0.26 4.46 3.22
CA ALA A 93 -1.15 4.50 2.85
C ALA A 93 -1.27 4.82 1.36
N LEU A 94 -1.90 3.91 0.62
CA LEU A 94 -2.01 3.93 -0.83
C LEU A 94 -3.47 4.01 -1.24
N THR A 95 -3.72 4.73 -2.31
CA THR A 95 -4.96 4.69 -3.08
C THR A 95 -4.64 4.01 -4.40
N LYS A 96 -5.11 2.78 -4.56
CA LYS A 96 -5.01 2.02 -5.80
C LYS A 96 -6.26 2.28 -6.62
N LYS A 97 -6.12 2.76 -7.86
CA LYS A 97 -7.26 3.05 -8.74
C LYS A 97 -7.16 2.20 -10.00
N TYR A 98 -8.16 1.37 -10.24
CA TYR A 98 -8.24 0.58 -11.46
C TYR A 98 -8.63 1.43 -12.66
N GLN A 99 -8.01 1.16 -13.81
CA GLN A 99 -8.37 1.75 -15.09
C GLN A 99 -9.54 0.96 -15.69
N LYS A 100 -10.70 1.62 -15.89
CA LYS A 100 -11.87 0.97 -16.49
C LYS A 100 -11.54 0.49 -17.90
N GLY A 101 -12.00 -0.71 -18.25
CA GLY A 101 -11.80 -1.31 -19.58
C GLY A 101 -10.59 -2.23 -19.69
N THR A 102 -9.87 -2.49 -18.59
CA THR A 102 -8.78 -3.47 -18.53
C THR A 102 -9.13 -4.66 -17.65
N GLY A 103 -8.50 -5.81 -17.87
CA GLY A 103 -8.69 -7.02 -17.06
C GLY A 103 -10.14 -7.52 -17.01
N ASN A 104 -10.58 -7.96 -15.83
CA ASN A 104 -11.89 -8.58 -15.64
C ASN A 104 -12.99 -7.53 -15.51
N SER A 105 -13.82 -7.37 -16.55
CA SER A 105 -14.91 -6.39 -16.59
C SER A 105 -15.99 -6.56 -15.51
N SER A 106 -16.12 -7.75 -14.92
CA SER A 106 -17.08 -7.99 -13.83
C SER A 106 -16.60 -7.47 -12.47
N GLN A 107 -15.29 -7.28 -12.31
CA GLN A 107 -14.65 -6.82 -11.07
C GLN A 107 -14.06 -5.41 -11.22
N ASN A 108 -13.45 -5.12 -12.38
CA ASN A 108 -12.90 -3.81 -12.70
C ASN A 108 -13.99 -2.83 -13.14
N LEU A 109 -14.59 -2.19 -12.13
CA LEU A 109 -15.55 -1.11 -12.31
C LEU A 109 -14.88 0.28 -12.38
N GLY A 110 -13.55 0.36 -12.53
CA GLY A 110 -12.79 1.61 -12.44
C GLY A 110 -12.74 2.22 -11.04
N HIS A 111 -12.94 1.39 -10.01
CA HIS A 111 -13.03 1.82 -8.62
C HIS A 111 -11.66 2.01 -7.98
N ALA A 112 -11.63 2.75 -6.88
CA ALA A 112 -10.46 2.93 -6.05
C ALA A 112 -10.55 2.09 -4.77
N VAL A 113 -9.39 1.74 -4.25
CA VAL A 113 -9.19 0.90 -3.07
C VAL A 113 -8.13 1.55 -2.19
N ILE A 114 -8.41 1.62 -0.89
CA ILE A 114 -7.45 2.10 0.11
C ILE A 114 -6.66 0.91 0.67
N ILE A 115 -5.34 1.08 0.75
CA ILE A 115 -4.42 0.09 1.30
C ILE A 115 -3.58 0.80 2.35
N GLN A 116 -3.63 0.33 3.60
CA GLN A 116 -2.90 0.90 4.73
C GLN A 116 -2.06 -0.19 5.36
N LEU A 117 -0.75 0.01 5.41
CA LEU A 117 0.22 -1.01 5.85
C LEU A 117 1.21 -0.41 6.83
N LYS A 118 1.64 -1.25 7.77
CA LYS A 118 2.74 -0.94 8.68
C LYS A 118 3.91 -1.87 8.44
N TRP A 119 5.12 -1.38 8.72
CA TRP A 119 6.30 -2.23 8.69
C TRP A 119 6.29 -3.23 9.84
N ASP A 120 6.34 -4.51 9.51
CA ASP A 120 6.59 -5.59 10.46
C ASP A 120 8.09 -5.93 10.45
N SER A 121 8.81 -5.51 11.51
CA SER A 121 10.24 -5.75 11.64
C SER A 121 10.61 -7.22 11.89
N GLN A 122 9.69 -8.07 12.33
CA GLN A 122 9.94 -9.50 12.52
C GLN A 122 9.87 -10.22 11.17
N LYS A 123 8.89 -9.86 10.34
CA LYS A 123 8.67 -10.46 9.02
C LYS A 123 9.45 -9.78 7.89
N GLN A 124 10.01 -8.60 8.14
CA GLN A 124 10.71 -7.77 7.15
C GLN A 124 9.81 -7.46 5.94
N LEU A 125 8.54 -7.14 6.18
CA LEU A 125 7.57 -6.78 5.15
C LEU A 125 6.53 -5.78 5.67
N PHE A 126 5.76 -5.19 4.75
CA PHE A 126 4.59 -4.38 5.09
C PHE A 126 3.33 -5.24 5.15
N ASP A 127 2.58 -5.18 6.25
CA ASP A 127 1.30 -5.90 6.45
C ASP A 127 0.16 -5.09 7.06
#